data_AF-A0A1M6XZU2-F1
#
_entry.id   AF-A0A1M6XZU2-F1
#
_cell.length_a   1.000
_cell.length_b   1.000
_cell.length_c   1.000
_cell.angle_alpha   90.00
_cell.angle_beta   90.00
_cell.angle_gamma   90.00
#
_symmetry.space_group_name_H-M   'P 1'
#
loop_
_entity.id
_entity.type
_entity.pdbx_description
1 polymer ?
#
loop_
_entity_poly.entity_id
_entity_poly.type
_entity_poly.pdbx_seq_one_letter_code
_entity_poly.pdbx_strand_id
1 'polypeptide(L)'
;MTKRKRKNAYNVFRRSARRVLMADAVSDPEQYPFAQDYESEDDIIAFHVYLDGYFFFEIFSDGQLRYQVLTETMHPIFQLREDAEEELFYMWKKEEY
;
A
#
# COMPACT_ATOMS: atom_id res chain seq x y z
N MET A 1 7.27 -22.50 7.78
CA MET A 1 6.36 -21.77 8.70
C MET A 1 5.03 -22.50 8.82
N THR A 2 4.45 -22.68 10.01
CA THR A 2 3.14 -23.34 10.17
C THR A 2 1.99 -22.40 9.76
N LYS A 3 0.85 -22.93 9.27
CA LYS A 3 -0.33 -22.13 8.86
C LYS A 3 -0.78 -21.12 9.93
N ARG A 4 -0.73 -21.51 11.20
CA ARG A 4 -1.09 -20.65 12.35
C ARG A 4 -0.14 -19.46 12.53
N LYS A 5 1.17 -19.65 12.32
CA LYS A 5 2.17 -18.56 12.39
C LYS A 5 1.98 -17.56 11.24
N ARG A 6 1.65 -18.02 10.03
CA ARG A 6 1.35 -17.16 8.88
C ARG A 6 0.14 -16.26 9.12
N LYS A 7 -0.96 -16.83 9.64
CA LYS A 7 -2.18 -16.07 9.96
C LYS A 7 -1.92 -14.97 11.01
N ASN A 8 -1.12 -15.26 12.04
CA ASN A 8 -0.77 -14.26 13.04
C ASN A 8 0.08 -13.12 12.47
N ALA A 9 1.08 -13.43 11.62
CA ALA A 9 1.90 -12.40 10.98
C ALA A 9 1.08 -11.50 10.05
N TYR A 10 0.17 -12.07 9.26
CA TYR A 10 -0.73 -11.29 8.40
C TYR A 10 -1.64 -10.35 9.20
N ASN A 11 -2.18 -10.82 10.33
CA ASN A 11 -2.98 -9.96 11.20
C ASN A 11 -2.18 -8.82 11.81
N VAL A 12 -0.91 -9.03 12.17
CA VAL A 12 -0.03 -7.96 12.66
C VAL A 12 0.22 -6.94 11.55
N PHE A 13 0.56 -7.42 10.36
CA PHE A 13 0.76 -6.60 9.18
C PHE A 13 -0.48 -5.73 8.90
N ARG A 14 -1.67 -6.33 8.79
CA ARG A 14 -2.93 -5.59 8.58
C ARG A 14 -3.22 -4.55 9.67
N ARG A 15 -2.83 -4.80 10.92
CA ARG A 15 -3.02 -3.84 12.01
C ARG A 15 -2.06 -2.66 11.97
N SER A 16 -0.97 -2.76 11.22
CA SER A 16 -0.05 -1.63 11.00
C SER A 16 -0.56 -0.63 9.96
N ALA A 17 -1.61 -0.98 9.22
CA ALA A 17 -2.13 -0.17 8.13
C ALA A 17 -2.59 1.21 8.59
N ARG A 18 -2.13 2.26 7.91
CA ARG A 18 -2.58 3.64 8.07
C ARG A 18 -2.95 4.19 6.71
N ARG A 19 -4.14 4.78 6.60
CA ARG A 19 -4.56 5.47 5.38
C ARG A 19 -4.21 6.95 5.50
N VAL A 20 -3.55 7.50 4.49
CA VAL A 20 -3.11 8.89 4.42
C VAL A 20 -3.67 9.47 3.12
N LEU A 21 -4.40 10.58 3.19
CA LEU A 21 -4.93 11.21 1.97
C LEU A 21 -3.77 11.73 1.12
N MET A 22 -3.97 11.76 -0.20
CA MET A 22 -2.94 12.23 -1.14
C MET A 22 -2.47 13.64 -0.78
N ALA A 23 -3.40 14.56 -0.50
CA ALA A 23 -3.09 15.94 -0.11
C ALA A 23 -2.27 16.02 1.20
N ASP A 24 -2.59 15.18 2.19
CA ASP A 24 -1.84 15.14 3.45
C ASP A 24 -0.42 14.60 3.21
N ALA A 25 -0.29 13.56 2.39
CA ALA A 25 1.00 12.95 2.09
C ALA A 25 1.92 13.90 1.30
N VAL A 26 1.37 14.62 0.33
CA VAL A 26 2.11 15.66 -0.41
C VAL A 26 2.58 16.79 0.53
N SER A 27 1.79 17.13 1.56
CA SER A 27 2.18 18.18 2.51
C SER A 27 3.33 17.81 3.44
N ASP A 28 3.70 16.52 3.55
CA ASP A 28 4.77 16.01 4.40
C ASP A 28 5.74 15.10 3.62
N PRO A 29 6.62 15.68 2.77
CA PRO A 29 7.56 14.91 1.95
C PRO A 29 8.70 14.26 2.76
N GLU A 30 8.91 14.67 4.02
CA GLU A 30 9.87 13.98 4.91
C GLU A 30 9.32 12.62 5.32
N GLN A 31 8.01 12.54 5.60
CA GLN A 31 7.35 11.30 5.94
C GLN A 31 6.97 10.47 4.70
N TYR A 32 6.58 11.12 3.60
CA TYR A 32 6.11 10.46 2.36
C TYR A 32 6.88 10.96 1.12
N PRO A 33 8.16 10.58 0.97
CA PRO A 33 9.03 11.15 -0.06
C PRO A 33 8.57 10.90 -1.49
N PHE A 34 7.85 9.81 -1.75
CA PHE A 34 7.32 9.48 -3.07
C PHE A 34 6.01 10.22 -3.39
N ALA A 35 5.32 10.84 -2.42
CA ALA A 35 4.00 11.42 -2.68
C ALA A 35 4.03 12.57 -3.70
N GLN A 36 5.14 13.30 -3.76
CA GLN A 36 5.36 14.39 -4.70
C GLN A 36 5.38 13.92 -6.17
N ASP A 37 5.89 12.72 -6.43
CA ASP A 37 6.01 12.17 -7.79
C ASP A 37 4.64 11.85 -8.42
N TYR A 38 3.60 11.77 -7.60
CA TYR A 38 2.24 11.37 -7.97
C TYR A 38 1.22 12.50 -7.77
N GLU A 39 1.64 13.71 -7.37
CA GLU A 39 0.72 14.84 -7.06
C GLU A 39 -0.20 15.20 -8.23
N SER A 40 0.28 15.04 -9.48
CA SER A 40 -0.50 15.33 -10.68
C SER A 40 -1.47 14.22 -11.11
N GLU A 41 -1.46 13.07 -10.43
CA GLU A 41 -2.35 11.94 -10.74
C GLU A 41 -3.69 12.12 -9.99
N ASP A 42 -4.61 12.84 -10.64
CA ASP A 42 -5.93 13.19 -10.09
C ASP A 42 -6.81 11.97 -9.73
N ASP A 43 -6.45 10.78 -10.21
CA ASP A 43 -7.11 9.52 -9.88
C ASP A 43 -6.63 8.92 -8.57
N ILE A 44 -5.48 9.34 -8.01
CA ILE A 44 -4.97 8.87 -6.72
C ILE A 44 -5.65 9.61 -5.57
N ILE A 45 -6.35 8.86 -4.71
CA ILE A 45 -7.06 9.39 -3.55
C ILE A 45 -6.18 9.38 -2.30
N ALA A 46 -5.46 8.29 -2.07
CA ALA A 46 -4.77 8.04 -0.81
C ALA A 46 -3.68 6.99 -0.92
N PHE A 47 -2.81 6.98 0.08
CA PHE A 47 -1.88 5.90 0.35
C PHE A 47 -2.39 5.04 1.50
N HIS A 48 -2.11 3.75 1.42
CA HIS A 48 -2.17 2.87 2.56
C HIS A 48 -0.75 2.45 2.94
N VAL A 49 -0.29 2.88 4.11
CA VAL A 49 1.06 2.67 4.62
C VAL A 49 1.05 1.56 5.67
N TYR A 50 1.92 0.57 5.49
CA TYR A 50 2.11 -0.60 6.34
C TYR A 50 3.54 -0.60 6.85
N LEU A 51 3.70 -0.87 8.14
CA LEU A 51 5.01 -0.98 8.80
C LEU A 51 5.98 0.18 8.47
N ASP A 52 5.44 1.38 8.25
CA ASP A 52 6.17 2.61 7.93
C ASP A 52 7.10 2.53 6.68
N GLY A 53 6.86 1.60 5.76
CA GLY A 53 7.70 1.45 4.55
C GLY A 53 7.08 0.71 3.37
N TYR A 54 5.94 0.05 3.55
CA TYR A 54 5.24 -0.69 2.50
C TYR A 54 3.93 0.00 2.16
N PHE A 55 3.63 0.23 0.88
CA PHE A 55 2.45 0.99 0.53
C PHE A 55 1.77 0.58 -0.77
N PHE A 56 0.50 0.96 -0.86
CA PHE A 56 -0.25 0.94 -2.11
C PHE A 56 -1.09 2.22 -2.24
N PHE A 57 -1.37 2.57 -3.49
CA PHE A 57 -2.30 3.65 -3.86
C PHE A 57 -3.74 3.17 -3.84
N GLU A 58 -4.62 4.03 -3.38
CA GLU A 58 -6.07 3.94 -3.57
C GLU A 58 -6.42 4.85 -4.77
N ILE A 59 -6.85 4.24 -5.87
CA ILE A 59 -7.04 4.88 -7.18
C ILE A 59 -8.52 4.84 -7.56
N PHE A 60 -9.07 5.93 -8.07
CA PHE A 60 -10.41 5.98 -8.62
C PHE A 60 -10.38 6.18 -10.14
N SER A 61 -10.64 5.10 -10.87
CA SER A 61 -10.62 5.08 -12.34
C SER A 61 -11.89 4.40 -12.87
N ASP A 62 -12.46 4.95 -13.94
CA ASP A 62 -13.66 4.41 -14.61
C ASP A 62 -14.86 4.20 -13.66
N GLY A 63 -15.00 5.07 -12.65
CA GLY A 63 -16.06 4.95 -11.63
C GLY A 63 -15.85 3.80 -10.64
N GLN A 64 -14.66 3.22 -10.59
CA GLN A 64 -14.31 2.11 -9.70
C GLN A 64 -13.09 2.43 -8.84
N LEU A 65 -13.14 1.98 -7.60
CA LEU A 65 -12.00 2.01 -6.68
C LEU A 65 -11.07 0.84 -6.99
N ARG A 66 -9.78 1.12 -7.16
CA ARG A 66 -8.72 0.17 -7.46
C ARG A 66 -7.52 0.43 -6.55
N TYR A 67 -6.60 -0.53 -6.50
CA TYR A 67 -5.46 -0.48 -5.61
C TYR A 67 -4.18 -0.86 -6.34
N GLN A 68 -3.13 -0.05 -6.26
CA GLN A 68 -1.85 -0.36 -6.89
C GLN A 68 -0.73 -0.42 -5.86
N VAL A 69 -0.07 -1.57 -5.78
CA VAL A 69 1.09 -1.75 -4.90
C VAL A 69 2.29 -1.01 -5.49
N LEU A 70 2.96 -0.19 -4.67
CA LEU A 70 4.19 0.48 -5.05
C LEU A 70 5.34 -0.01 -4.17
N THR A 71 6.36 -0.55 -4.84
CA THR A 71 7.66 -0.90 -4.24
C THR A 71 8.76 -0.33 -5.15
N GLU A 72 9.96 -0.90 -5.15
CA GLU A 72 11.00 -0.61 -6.14
C GLU A 72 10.55 -0.86 -7.59
N THR A 73 9.46 -1.63 -7.78
CA THR A 73 8.81 -1.82 -9.07
C THR A 73 7.31 -1.51 -8.97
N MET A 74 6.71 -1.00 -10.05
CA MET A 74 5.26 -0.91 -10.13
C MET A 74 4.64 -2.31 -10.27
N HIS A 75 3.70 -2.62 -9.38
CA HIS A 75 2.98 -3.90 -9.39
C HIS A 75 1.59 -3.76 -10.06
N PRO A 76 0.91 -4.89 -10.32
CA PRO A 76 -0.43 -4.88 -10.90
C PRO A 76 -1.42 -4.03 -10.12
N ILE A 77 -2.41 -3.50 -10.85
CA ILE A 77 -3.58 -2.85 -10.26
C ILE A 77 -4.58 -3.94 -9.86
N PHE A 78 -4.97 -3.95 -8.59
CA PHE A 78 -5.94 -4.83 -7.99
C PHE A 78 -7.32 -4.17 -7.93
N GLN A 79 -8.37 -4.97 -8.13
CA GLN A 79 -9.75 -4.51 -7.97
C GLN A 79 -10.21 -4.56 -6.51
N LEU A 80 -9.58 -5.43 -5.71
CA LEU A 80 -9.91 -5.62 -4.30
C LEU A 80 -8.74 -5.19 -3.43
N ARG A 81 -9.08 -4.52 -2.32
CA ARG A 81 -8.09 -4.08 -1.34
C ARG A 81 -7.35 -5.25 -0.69
N GLU A 82 -8.07 -6.32 -0.40
CA GLU A 82 -7.52 -7.52 0.26
C GLU A 82 -6.43 -8.16 -0.61
N ASP A 83 -6.60 -8.19 -1.94
CA ASP A 83 -5.60 -8.74 -2.85
C ASP A 83 -4.31 -7.89 -2.83
N ALA A 84 -4.42 -6.56 -2.82
CA ALA A 84 -3.27 -5.67 -2.69
C ALA A 84 -2.59 -5.81 -1.31
N GLU A 85 -3.36 -5.97 -0.23
CA GLU A 85 -2.82 -6.23 1.12
C GLU A 85 -2.07 -7.56 1.18
N GLU A 86 -2.59 -8.62 0.55
CA GLU A 86 -1.93 -9.92 0.48
C GLU A 86 -0.63 -9.87 -0.32
N GLU A 87 -0.63 -9.21 -1.49
CA GLU A 87 0.56 -9.06 -2.33
C GLU A 87 1.67 -8.31 -1.57
N LEU A 88 1.32 -7.19 -0.93
CA LEU A 88 2.26 -6.40 -0.14
C LEU A 88 2.80 -7.20 1.07
N PHE A 89 1.96 -7.99 1.72
CA PHE A 89 2.39 -8.90 2.78
C PHE A 89 3.38 -9.96 2.29
N TYR A 90 3.18 -10.51 1.09
CA TYR A 90 4.10 -11.48 0.51
C TYR A 90 5.45 -10.87 0.16
N MET A 91 5.48 -9.61 -0.27
CA MET A 91 6.73 -8.88 -0.51
C MET A 91 7.51 -8.67 0.78
N TRP A 92 6.86 -8.08 1.79
CA TRP A 92 7.47 -7.92 3.11
C TRP A 92 8.03 -9.24 3.65
N LYS A 93 7.27 -10.34 3.51
CA LYS A 93 7.73 -11.66 3.95
C LYS A 93 8.90 -12.23 3.15
N LYS A 94 9.11 -11.83 1.90
CA LYS A 94 10.26 -12.28 1.10
C LYS A 94 11.54 -11.54 1.50
N GLU A 95 11.44 -10.26 1.86
CA GLU A 95 12.60 -9.45 2.29
C GLU A 95 13.09 -9.79 3.70
N GLU A 96 12.27 -10.46 4.52
CA GLU A 96 12.70 -10.97 5.84
C GLU A 96 13.67 -12.20 5.77
N TYR A 97 13.96 -12.75 4.58
CA TYR A 97 14.81 -13.94 4.38
C TYR A 97 15.95 -13.70 3.39
#